data_AF-A0A1I0RR41-F1
#
_entry.id   AF-A0A1I0RR41-F1
#
_cell.length_a   1.000
_cell.length_b   1.000
_cell.length_c   1.000
_cell.angle_alpha   90.00
_cell.angle_beta   90.00
_cell.angle_gamma   90.00
#
_symmetry.space_group_name_H-M   'P 1'
#
loop_
_entity.id
_entity.type
_entity.pdbx_description
1 polymer ?
#
loop_
_entity_poly.entity_id
_entity_poly.type
_entity_poly.pdbx_seq_one_letter_code
_entity_poly.pdbx_strand_id
1 'polypeptide(L)' 'MSDKEIQRLIELAQSKLKQDRTKEQALQSLQRAGLLDKHGEFTAPYQNLAKAVESAKK' A
#
# COMPACT_ATOMS: atom_id res chain seq x y z
N MET A 1 19.75 -8.79 -3.78
CA MET A 1 18.59 -9.66 -4.07
C MET A 1 18.96 -10.59 -5.20
N SER A 2 18.77 -11.88 -4.97
CA SER A 2 18.88 -12.94 -5.96
C SER A 2 17.57 -13.10 -6.72
N ASP A 3 17.62 -13.69 -7.91
CA ASP A 3 16.44 -13.96 -8.73
C ASP A 3 15.38 -14.79 -7.98
N LYS A 4 15.83 -15.69 -7.08
CA LYS A 4 14.95 -16.47 -6.20
C LYS A 4 14.21 -15.59 -5.18
N GLU A 5 14.85 -14.56 -4.66
CA GLU A 5 14.21 -13.62 -3.73
C GLU A 5 13.20 -12.72 -4.46
N ILE A 6 13.54 -12.28 -5.68
CA ILE A 6 12.62 -11.52 -6.54
C ILE A 6 11.39 -12.37 -6.85
N GLN A 7 11.58 -13.63 -7.25
CA GLN A 7 10.48 -14.53 -7.57
C GLN A 7 9.56 -14.77 -6.36
N ARG A 8 10.13 -14.95 -5.16
CA ARG A 8 9.35 -15.07 -3.91
C ARG A 8 8.52 -13.82 -3.62
N LEU A 9 9.04 -12.64 -3.91
CA LEU A 9 8.31 -11.39 -3.71
C LEU A 9 7.15 -11.24 -4.71
N ILE A 10 7.36 -11.66 -5.96
CA ILE A 10 6.31 -11.69 -6.99
C ILE A 10 5.18 -12.64 -6.56
N GLU A 11 5.53 -13.87 -6.14
CA GLU A 11 4.56 -14.86 -5.66
C GLU A 11 3.78 -14.36 -4.43
N LEU A 12 4.47 -13.71 -3.50
CA LEU A 12 3.84 -13.10 -2.32
C LEU A 12 2.87 -11.98 -2.70
N ALA A 13 3.26 -11.11 -3.64
CA ALA A 13 2.41 -10.04 -4.12
C ALA A 13 1.15 -10.60 -4.82
N GLN A 14 1.30 -11.59 -5.70
CA GLN A 14 0.18 -12.26 -6.35
C GLN A 14 -0.76 -12.94 -5.35
N SER A 15 -0.22 -13.61 -4.33
CA SER A 15 -1.02 -14.22 -3.27
C SER A 15 -1.83 -13.18 -2.48
N LYS A 16 -1.23 -12.02 -2.17
CA LYS A 16 -1.92 -10.91 -1.50
C LYS A 16 -2.99 -10.26 -2.36
N LEU A 17 -2.80 -10.18 -3.67
CA LEU A 17 -3.80 -9.64 -4.61
C LEU A 17 -5.04 -10.54 -4.75
N LYS A 18 -4.89 -11.85 -4.54
CA LYS A 18 -6.03 -12.81 -4.56
C LYS A 18 -6.88 -12.78 -3.30
N GLN A 19 -6.44 -12.09 -2.24
CA GLN A 19 -7.23 -11.97 -1.02
C GLN A 19 -8.21 -10.82 -1.17
N ASP A 20 -9.51 -11.13 -1.08
CA ASP A 20 -10.53 -10.10 -0.93
C ASP A 20 -10.24 -9.31 0.36
N ARG A 21 -10.03 -8.01 0.18
CA ARG A 21 -9.76 -7.07 1.27
C ARG A 21 -10.91 -6.08 1.33
N THR A 22 -11.47 -5.93 2.52
CA THR A 22 -12.40 -4.84 2.81
C THR A 22 -11.66 -3.49 2.77
N LYS A 23 -12.40 -2.40 2.57
CA LYS A 23 -11.82 -1.04 2.57
C LYS A 23 -11.12 -0.74 3.91
N GLU A 24 -11.69 -1.22 5.00
CA GLU A 24 -11.18 -1.08 6.36
C GLU A 24 -9.85 -1.83 6.53
N GLN A 25 -9.74 -3.04 5.99
CA GLN A 25 -8.49 -3.81 6.02
C GLN A 25 -7.39 -3.17 5.17
N ALA A 26 -7.75 -2.56 4.04
CA ALA A 26 -6.80 -1.81 3.22
C ALA A 26 -6.31 -0.56 3.96
N LEU A 27 -7.22 0.21 4.56
CA LEU A 27 -6.89 1.40 5.34
C LEU A 27 -5.96 1.06 6.51
N GLN A 28 -6.30 0.02 7.27
CA GLN A 28 -5.49 -0.44 8.40
C GLN A 28 -4.10 -0.90 7.96
N SER A 29 -3.98 -1.54 6.78
CA SER A 29 -2.69 -1.94 6.23
C SER A 29 -1.81 -0.74 5.91
N LEU A 30 -2.41 0.33 5.36
CA LEU A 30 -1.70 1.57 5.03
C LEU A 30 -1.29 2.32 6.32
N GLN A 31 -2.15 2.33 7.33
CA GLN A 31 -1.83 2.90 8.65
C GLN A 31 -0.68 2.15 9.34
N ARG A 32 -0.73 0.80 9.34
CA ARG A 32 0.35 -0.04 9.90
C ARG A 32 1.68 0.15 9.18
N ALA A 33 1.64 0.46 7.89
CA ALA A 33 2.83 0.79 7.11
C ALA A 33 3.37 2.20 7.40
N GLY A 34 2.67 3.02 8.20
CA GLY A 34 3.04 4.41 8.48
C GLY A 34 2.75 5.38 7.32
N LEU A 35 2.06 4.90 6.26
CA LEU A 35 1.69 5.71 5.10
C LEU A 35 0.59 6.68 5.45
N LEU A 36 -0.40 6.20 6.23
CA LEU A 36 -1.53 6.98 6.71
C LEU A 36 -1.49 7.12 8.24
N ASP A 37 -2.01 8.23 8.74
CA ASP A 37 -2.24 8.43 10.16
C ASP A 37 -3.58 7.81 10.61
N LYS A 38 -3.89 7.98 11.90
CA LYS A 38 -5.15 7.49 12.51
C LYS A 38 -6.42 8.08 11.90
N HIS A 39 -6.31 9.19 11.18
CA HIS A 39 -7.41 9.86 10.48
C HIS A 39 -7.55 9.43 9.02
N GLY A 40 -6.60 8.64 8.51
CA GLY A 40 -6.58 8.20 7.11
C GLY A 40 -5.88 9.21 6.19
N GLU A 41 -5.18 10.19 6.75
CA GLU A 41 -4.42 11.20 6.02
C GLU A 41 -2.97 10.75 5.83
N PHE A 42 -2.33 11.15 4.74
CA PHE A 42 -0.93 10.80 4.50
C PHE A 42 -0.02 11.46 5.54
N THR A 43 0.89 10.68 6.11
CA THR A 43 1.88 11.24 7.06
C THR A 43 2.87 12.14 6.32
N ALA A 44 3.56 13.03 7.05
CA ALA A 44 4.44 14.05 6.47
C ALA A 44 5.44 13.54 5.40
N PRO A 45 6.10 12.38 5.56
CA PRO A 45 6.99 11.84 4.52
C PRO A 45 6.29 11.49 3.20
N TYR A 46 4.98 11.26 3.23
CA TYR A 46 4.18 10.75 2.12
C TYR A 46 3.20 11.78 1.55
N GLN A 47 3.29 13.06 1.92
CA GLN A 47 2.42 14.11 1.35
C GLN A 47 2.51 14.22 -0.18
N ASN A 48 3.67 13.89 -0.77
CA ASN A 48 3.80 13.85 -2.22
C ASN A 48 2.96 12.73 -2.86
N LEU A 49 2.74 11.61 -2.13
CA LEU A 49 1.84 10.55 -2.58
C LEU A 49 0.39 11.03 -2.58
N ALA A 50 -0.02 11.89 -1.64
CA ALA A 50 -1.36 12.47 -1.64
C ALA A 50 -1.64 13.20 -2.97
N LYS A 51 -0.68 14.00 -3.45
CA LYS A 51 -0.78 14.71 -4.74
C LYS A 51 -0.88 13.74 -5.92
N ALA A 52 -0.08 12.66 -5.90
CA ALA A 52 -0.08 11.66 -6.96
C ALA A 52 -1.43 10.89 -7.00
N VAL A 53 -1.97 10.52 -5.84
CA VAL A 53 -3.28 9.85 -5.74
C VAL A 53 -4.40 10.77 -6.24
N GLU A 54 -4.39 12.06 -5.88
CA GLU A 54 -5.36 13.02 -6.40
C GLU A 54 -5.25 13.19 -7.93
N SER A 55 -4.04 13.21 -8.49
CA SER A 55 -3.88 13.26 -9.96
C SER A 55 -4.34 12.00 -10.68
N ALA A 56 -4.29 10.84 -10.03
CA ALA A 56 -4.69 9.55 -10.59
C ALA A 56 -6.22 9.30 -10.53
N LYS A 57 -6.97 10.17 -9.85
CA LYS A 57 -8.45 10.11 -9.80
C LYS A 57 -9.14 10.79 -10.99
N LYS A 58 -8.38 11.47 -11.87
CA LYS A 58 -8.88 12.05 -13.13
C LYS A 58 -8.95 11.00 -14.24
#